data_AF-A0A8D8YMJ8-F1
#
_entry.id   AF-A0A8D8YMJ8-F1
#
_cell.length_a   1.000
_cell.length_b   1.000
_cell.length_c   1.000
_cell.angle_alpha   90.00
_cell.angle_beta   90.00
_cell.angle_gamma   90.00
#
_symmetry.space_group_name_H-M   'P 1'
#
loop_
_entity.id
_entity.type
_entity.pdbx_description
1 polymer ?
#
loop_
_entity_poly.entity_id
_entity_poly.type
_entity_poly.pdbx_seq_one_letter_code
_entity_poly.pdbx_strand_id
1 'polypeptide(L)'
;MAHPTANGFLNARGVAGGIPYAYTALAAQFLSQVSALKLSMFEYIRKGWTYHAKGLWYADRSDDPPILTLIGSSNFGERSVRRDLECSLLILSEDVTLHTRLEQEKRSLFESSEAFTLDTARRADRKPPLWVQGVLALFRYYF
;
A
#
# COMPACT_ATOMS: atom_id res chain seq x y z
N MET A 1 2.64 0.29 -1.04
CA MET A 1 1.66 1.00 -1.91
C MET A 1 1.98 0.76 -3.38
N ALA A 2 1.16 1.22 -4.33
CA ALA A 2 1.51 1.17 -5.75
C ALA A 2 2.48 2.31 -6.10
N HIS A 3 3.57 2.02 -6.82
CA HIS A 3 4.35 3.06 -7.49
C HIS A 3 3.45 3.79 -8.50
N PRO A 4 3.63 5.10 -8.80
CA PRO A 4 2.80 5.82 -9.77
C PRO A 4 2.67 5.11 -11.11
N THR A 5 3.74 4.52 -11.64
CA THR A 5 3.71 3.77 -12.90
C THR A 5 2.99 2.42 -12.82
N ALA A 6 2.78 1.89 -11.61
CA ALA A 6 2.00 0.69 -11.33
C ALA A 6 0.62 1.02 -10.73
N ASN A 7 0.21 2.29 -10.77
CA ASN A 7 -1.08 2.72 -10.29
C ASN A 7 -2.11 2.66 -11.43
N GLY A 8 -3.28 2.08 -11.17
CA GLY A 8 -4.35 1.98 -12.18
C GLY A 8 -4.91 3.33 -12.66
N PHE A 9 -4.65 4.41 -11.93
CA PHE A 9 -5.03 5.77 -12.31
C PHE A 9 -3.92 6.56 -13.02
N LEU A 10 -2.79 5.92 -13.32
CA LEU A 10 -1.75 6.55 -14.12
C LEU A 10 -2.34 7.03 -15.46
N ASN A 11 -2.18 8.33 -15.75
CA ASN A 11 -2.73 8.99 -16.94
C ASN A 11 -4.27 8.94 -17.07
N ALA A 12 -5.00 8.67 -15.98
CA ALA A 12 -6.45 8.80 -15.97
C ALA A 12 -6.86 10.25 -16.27
N ARG A 13 -7.93 10.44 -17.03
CA ARG A 13 -8.43 11.78 -17.39
C ARG A 13 -9.09 12.47 -16.19
N GLY A 14 -8.98 13.79 -16.13
CA GLY A 14 -9.61 14.61 -15.11
C GLY A 14 -9.04 14.41 -13.70
N VAL A 15 -9.88 14.56 -12.68
CA VAL A 15 -9.50 14.52 -11.25
C VAL A 15 -8.86 13.18 -10.86
N ALA A 16 -9.25 12.08 -11.52
CA ALA A 16 -8.70 10.76 -11.23
C ALA A 16 -7.19 10.66 -11.50
N GLY A 17 -6.65 11.44 -12.44
CA GLY A 17 -5.20 11.50 -12.70
C GLY A 17 -4.38 12.07 -11.53
N GLY A 18 -5.03 12.72 -10.56
CA GLY A 18 -4.40 13.20 -9.32
C GLY A 18 -4.23 12.14 -8.24
N ILE A 19 -4.88 10.98 -8.37
CA ILE A 19 -4.90 9.94 -7.35
C ILE A 19 -3.49 9.42 -7.00
N PRO A 20 -2.59 9.14 -7.96
CA PRO A 20 -1.22 8.72 -7.63
C PRO A 20 -0.49 9.74 -6.76
N TYR A 21 -0.61 11.04 -7.08
CA TYR A 21 -0.05 12.13 -6.28
C TYR A 21 -0.67 12.23 -4.89
N ALA A 22 -1.97 11.99 -4.79
CA ALA A 22 -2.68 11.98 -3.52
C ALA A 22 -2.14 10.88 -2.58
N TYR A 23 -1.91 9.67 -3.11
CA TYR A 23 -1.30 8.60 -2.33
C TYR A 23 0.13 8.93 -1.88
N THR A 24 0.94 9.55 -2.74
CA THR A 24 2.28 10.01 -2.34
C THR A 24 2.23 11.03 -1.20
N ALA A 25 1.33 12.01 -1.27
CA ALA A 25 1.15 13.00 -0.21
C ALA A 25 0.71 12.37 1.11
N LEU A 26 -0.28 11.47 1.07
CA LEU A 26 -0.76 10.75 2.27
C LEU A 26 0.32 9.85 2.88
N ALA A 27 1.09 9.13 2.04
CA ALA A 27 2.20 8.31 2.48
C ALA A 27 3.31 9.13 3.16
N ALA A 28 3.67 10.28 2.58
CA ALA A 28 4.65 11.18 3.16
C ALA A 28 4.17 11.77 4.49
N GLN A 29 2.90 12.18 4.57
CA GLN A 29 2.29 12.65 5.80
C GLN A 29 2.32 11.56 6.88
N PHE A 30 1.93 10.34 6.55
CA PHE A 30 1.98 9.20 7.46
C PHE A 30 3.40 8.98 8.00
N LEU A 31 4.40 8.82 7.11
CA LEU A 31 5.79 8.61 7.50
C LEU A 31 6.35 9.74 8.39
N SER A 32 5.94 10.99 8.15
CA SER A 32 6.34 12.10 9.01
C SER A 32 5.79 12.00 10.43
N GLN A 33 4.55 11.51 10.58
CA GLN A 33 3.86 11.37 11.86
C GLN A 33 4.38 10.19 12.69
N VAL A 34 4.83 9.12 12.03
CA VAL A 34 5.33 7.90 12.69
C VAL A 34 6.85 7.78 12.66
N SER A 35 7.56 8.90 12.48
CA SER A 35 9.02 8.92 12.28
C SER A 35 9.84 8.32 13.42
N ALA A 36 9.28 8.25 14.64
CA ALA A 36 9.91 7.59 15.79
C ALA A 36 9.73 6.07 15.84
N LEU A 37 8.87 5.48 14.98
CA LEU A 37 8.63 4.05 14.94
C LEU A 37 9.59 3.35 13.98
N LYS A 38 9.95 2.10 14.30
CA LYS A 38 10.68 1.23 13.37
C LYS A 38 9.71 0.75 12.29
N LEU A 39 9.63 1.51 11.20
CA LEU A 39 8.72 1.25 10.08
C LEU A 39 9.47 1.34 8.75
N SER A 40 9.13 0.44 7.83
CA SER A 40 9.60 0.49 6.45
C SER A 40 8.40 0.47 5.53
N MET A 41 8.41 1.36 4.54
CA MET A 41 7.36 1.47 3.54
C MET A 41 7.95 1.21 2.17
N PHE A 42 7.22 0.48 1.35
CA PHE A 42 7.64 0.10 0.01
C PHE A 42 6.56 0.43 -1.01
N GLU A 43 6.97 0.70 -2.24
CA GLU A 43 6.09 0.83 -3.40
C GLU A 43 6.37 -0.26 -4.42
N TYR A 44 5.32 -0.96 -4.86
CA TYR A 44 5.41 -1.99 -5.88
C TYR A 44 5.62 -1.36 -7.26
N ILE A 45 6.60 -1.84 -8.00
CA ILE A 45 6.97 -1.36 -9.32
C ILE A 45 7.30 -2.54 -10.25
N ARG A 46 6.49 -2.71 -11.29
CA ARG A 46 6.76 -3.67 -12.36
C ARG A 46 6.21 -3.16 -13.69
N LYS A 47 7.06 -3.13 -14.72
CA LYS A 47 6.70 -2.57 -16.04
C LYS A 47 5.50 -3.31 -16.63
N GLY A 48 4.44 -2.56 -16.98
CA GLY A 48 3.22 -3.10 -17.60
C GLY A 48 2.20 -3.69 -16.62
N TRP A 49 2.42 -3.57 -15.31
CA TRP A 49 1.52 -4.10 -14.29
C TRP A 49 0.86 -2.98 -13.49
N THR A 50 -0.37 -3.23 -13.03
CA THR A 50 -1.02 -2.44 -11.98
C THR A 50 -1.01 -3.21 -10.65
N TYR A 51 -0.81 -2.53 -9.53
CA TYR A 51 -0.81 -3.14 -8.20
C TYR A 51 -2.19 -3.11 -7.56
N HIS A 52 -2.71 -4.28 -7.18
CA HIS A 52 -4.04 -4.41 -6.55
C HIS A 52 -4.11 -5.53 -5.50
N ALA A 53 -2.97 -5.95 -4.96
CA ALA A 53 -2.92 -6.93 -3.87
C ALA A 53 -3.35 -6.28 -2.54
N LYS A 54 -4.10 -7.03 -1.72
CA LYS A 54 -4.48 -6.66 -0.35
C LYS A 54 -4.34 -7.88 0.54
N GLY A 55 -3.78 -7.66 1.72
CA GLY A 55 -3.62 -8.69 2.71
C GLY A 55 -2.69 -8.22 3.82
N LEU A 56 -2.56 -9.07 4.83
CA LEU A 56 -1.67 -8.89 5.96
C LEU A 56 -0.98 -10.22 6.23
N TRP A 57 0.34 -10.18 6.38
CA TRP A 57 1.10 -11.28 6.96
C TRP A 57 1.53 -10.89 8.37
N TYR A 58 1.43 -11.84 9.30
CA TYR A 58 1.94 -11.69 10.66
C TYR A 58 2.89 -12.84 10.97
N ALA A 59 4.04 -12.48 11.53
CA ALA A 59 5.07 -13.37 12.04
C ALA A 59 5.48 -12.89 13.43
N ASP A 60 5.93 -13.80 14.29
CA ASP A 60 6.35 -13.47 15.66
C ASP A 60 7.60 -12.58 15.65
N ARG A 61 8.55 -12.87 14.74
CA ARG A 61 9.74 -12.05 14.50
C ARG A 61 9.83 -11.67 13.02
N SER A 62 10.53 -10.56 12.75
CA SER A 62 10.63 -9.98 11.40
C SER A 62 11.15 -10.94 10.33
N ASP A 63 12.03 -11.87 10.71
CA ASP A 63 12.69 -12.81 9.79
C ASP A 63 12.01 -14.19 9.76
N ASP A 64 10.97 -14.39 10.58
CA ASP A 64 10.23 -15.65 10.64
C ASP A 64 9.22 -15.73 9.48
N PRO A 65 8.92 -16.95 9.00
CA PRO A 65 7.78 -17.18 8.13
C PRO A 65 6.46 -16.73 8.77
N PRO A 66 5.48 -16.26 7.99
CA PRO A 66 4.21 -15.81 8.53
C PRO A 66 3.36 -17.00 9.03
N ILE A 67 2.88 -16.88 10.26
CA ILE A 67 2.02 -17.88 10.92
C ILE A 67 0.52 -17.56 10.75
N LEU A 68 0.23 -16.28 10.52
CA LEU A 68 -1.11 -15.76 10.31
C LEU A 68 -1.12 -14.91 9.04
N THR A 69 -2.12 -15.16 8.19
CA THR A 69 -2.32 -14.41 6.95
C THR A 69 -3.78 -14.01 6.81
N LEU A 70 -4.03 -12.73 6.56
CA LEU A 70 -5.34 -12.21 6.20
C LEU A 70 -5.36 -11.91 4.71
N ILE A 71 -6.32 -12.49 4.00
CA ILE A 71 -6.62 -12.16 2.59
C ILE A 71 -8.09 -11.79 2.45
N GLY A 72 -8.43 -10.93 1.51
CA GLY A 72 -9.83 -10.52 1.32
C GLY A 72 -10.01 -9.38 0.35
N SER A 73 -11.23 -8.86 0.31
CA SER A 73 -11.61 -7.73 -0.55
C SER A 73 -11.21 -6.36 0.01
N SER A 74 -10.91 -6.27 1.32
CA SER A 74 -10.68 -5.00 2.01
C SER A 74 -9.47 -4.26 1.46
N ASN A 75 -9.65 -2.97 1.17
CA ASN A 75 -8.59 -2.06 0.76
C ASN A 75 -7.89 -1.38 1.94
N PHE A 76 -8.31 -1.67 3.17
CA PHE A 76 -7.81 -1.02 4.39
C PHE A 76 -7.97 0.52 4.40
N GLY A 77 -8.98 1.03 3.71
CA GLY A 77 -9.37 2.45 3.68
C GLY A 77 -10.65 2.76 4.47
N GLU A 78 -11.00 4.03 4.60
CA GLU A 78 -12.17 4.48 5.38
C GLU A 78 -13.48 3.89 4.82
N ARG A 79 -13.58 3.78 3.49
CA ARG A 79 -14.74 3.15 2.84
C ARG A 79 -14.89 1.68 3.17
N SER A 80 -13.81 0.91 3.14
CA SER A 80 -13.82 -0.51 3.52
C SER A 80 -14.26 -0.70 4.97
N VAL A 81 -13.95 0.26 5.85
CA VAL A 81 -14.37 0.20 7.26
C VAL A 81 -15.84 0.55 7.45
N ARG A 82 -16.35 1.57 6.74
CA ARG A 82 -17.65 2.18 7.07
C ARG A 82 -18.77 1.96 6.08
N ARG A 83 -18.47 1.55 4.85
CA ARG A 83 -19.44 1.65 3.73
C ARG A 83 -19.51 0.41 2.87
N ASP A 84 -18.37 -0.24 2.63
CA ASP A 84 -18.32 -1.39 1.73
C ASP A 84 -18.61 -2.68 2.52
N LEU A 85 -19.27 -3.64 1.86
CA LEU A 85 -19.41 -5.01 2.38
C LEU A 85 -18.13 -5.77 2.04
N GLU A 86 -17.39 -6.16 3.06
CA GLU A 86 -16.09 -6.81 2.91
C GLU A 86 -16.17 -8.30 3.26
N CYS A 87 -15.40 -9.11 2.53
CA CYS A 87 -15.22 -10.53 2.82
C CYS A 87 -13.72 -10.81 2.93
N SER A 88 -13.29 -11.31 4.09
CA SER A 88 -11.90 -11.64 4.38
C SER A 88 -11.79 -12.99 5.07
N LEU A 89 -10.75 -13.73 4.73
CA LEU A 89 -10.37 -14.99 5.33
C LEU A 89 -9.10 -14.79 6.17
N LEU A 90 -9.20 -15.12 7.46
CA LEU A 90 -8.06 -15.21 8.36
C LEU A 90 -7.57 -16.66 8.39
N ILE A 91 -6.32 -16.87 7.96
CA ILE A 91 -5.66 -18.16 7.96
C ILE A 91 -4.64 -18.17 9.10
N LEU A 92 -4.87 -19.02 10.09
CA LEU A 92 -3.91 -19.38 11.13
C LEU A 92 -3.50 -20.83 10.91
N SER A 93 -2.21 -21.10 10.81
CA SER A 93 -1.70 -22.42 10.47
C SER A 93 -0.52 -22.79 11.35
N GLU A 94 -0.36 -24.09 11.63
CA GLU A 94 0.86 -24.68 12.18
C GLU A 94 1.62 -25.49 11.10
N ASP A 95 1.06 -25.60 9.88
CA ASP A 95 1.71 -26.28 8.75
C ASP A 95 2.94 -25.48 8.26
N VAL A 96 4.11 -26.04 8.53
CA VAL A 96 5.43 -25.49 8.14
C VAL A 96 5.57 -25.33 6.62
N THR A 97 4.95 -26.21 5.83
CA THR A 97 4.95 -26.12 4.37
C THR A 97 4.18 -24.89 3.92
N LEU A 98 3.01 -24.65 4.52
CA LEU A 98 2.21 -23.47 4.21
C LEU A 98 2.94 -22.17 4.60
N HIS A 99 3.56 -22.13 5.79
CA HIS A 99 4.37 -20.98 6.22
C HIS A 99 5.49 -20.66 5.22
N THR A 100 6.20 -21.70 4.76
CA THR A 100 7.29 -21.53 3.79
C THR A 100 6.78 -20.98 2.46
N ARG A 101 5.63 -21.45 1.98
CA ARG A 101 5.02 -20.96 0.74
C ARG A 101 4.55 -19.50 0.85
N LEU A 102 3.95 -19.13 1.99
CA LEU A 102 3.54 -17.75 2.25
C LEU A 102 4.76 -16.81 2.37
N GLU A 103 5.86 -17.27 2.97
CA GLU A 103 7.11 -16.52 3.00
C GLU A 103 7.69 -16.29 1.58
N GLN A 104 7.64 -17.31 0.72
CA GLN A 104 8.06 -17.18 -0.68
C GLN A 104 7.18 -16.17 -1.44
N GLU A 105 5.85 -16.24 -1.27
CA GLU A 105 4.92 -15.27 -1.86
C GLU A 105 5.23 -13.84 -1.40
N LYS A 106 5.44 -13.63 -0.09
CA LYS A 106 5.86 -12.36 0.49
C LYS A 106 7.14 -11.87 -0.20
N ARG A 107 8.18 -12.69 -0.27
CA ARG A 107 9.47 -12.33 -0.89
C ARG A 107 9.30 -11.93 -2.36
N SER A 108 8.60 -12.73 -3.15
CA SER A 108 8.35 -12.42 -4.56
C SER A 108 7.61 -11.10 -4.77
N LEU A 109 6.73 -10.72 -3.84
CA LEU A 109 6.09 -9.40 -3.88
C LEU A 109 7.10 -8.26 -3.67
N PHE A 110 7.99 -8.41 -2.70
CA PHE A 110 9.01 -7.41 -2.36
C PHE A 110 10.16 -7.33 -3.38
N GLU A 111 10.45 -8.40 -4.13
CA GLU A 111 11.41 -8.39 -5.24
C GLU A 111 11.05 -7.34 -6.32
N SER A 112 9.76 -7.08 -6.52
CA SER A 112 9.24 -6.07 -7.43
C SER A 112 8.84 -4.79 -6.70
N SER A 113 9.54 -4.41 -5.62
CA SER A 113 9.24 -3.22 -4.84
C SER A 113 10.49 -2.38 -4.56
N GLU A 114 10.29 -1.08 -4.40
CA GLU A 114 11.34 -0.14 -3.98
C GLU A 114 10.96 0.55 -2.67
N ALA A 115 11.98 0.98 -1.90
CA ALA A 115 11.74 1.68 -0.64
C ALA A 115 11.13 3.06 -0.89
N PHE A 116 10.05 3.36 -0.18
CA PHE A 116 9.42 4.67 -0.19
C PHE A 116 9.80 5.43 1.09
N THR A 117 10.49 6.56 0.91
CA THR A 117 10.95 7.42 2.01
C THR A 117 10.43 8.85 1.84
N LEU A 118 10.66 9.70 2.86
CA LEU A 118 10.38 11.13 2.75
C LEU A 118 11.18 11.79 1.61
N ASP A 119 12.35 11.27 1.26
CA ASP A 119 13.13 11.78 0.13
C ASP A 119 12.53 11.34 -1.21
N THR A 120 12.01 10.11 -1.30
CA THR A 120 11.21 9.67 -2.46
C THR A 120 10.04 10.62 -2.70
N ALA A 121 9.32 11.00 -1.65
CA ALA A 121 8.19 11.94 -1.73
C ALA A 121 8.57 13.36 -2.18
N ARG A 122 9.82 13.80 -1.96
CA ARG A 122 10.31 15.15 -2.31
C ARG A 122 10.74 15.27 -3.78
N ARG A 123 10.91 14.15 -4.49
CA ARG A 123 11.33 14.15 -5.90
C ARG A 123 10.36 14.95 -6.78
N ALA A 124 10.89 15.56 -7.84
CA ALA A 124 10.12 16.45 -8.71
C ALA A 124 8.92 15.74 -9.38
N ASP A 125 9.09 14.47 -9.77
CA ASP A 125 8.04 13.63 -10.37
C ASP A 125 6.93 13.22 -9.39
N ARG A 126 7.13 13.47 -8.09
CA ARG A 126 6.24 13.05 -7.01
C ARG A 126 5.46 14.19 -6.37
N LYS A 127 5.81 15.44 -6.68
CA LYS A 127 5.16 16.62 -6.10
C LYS A 127 3.69 16.72 -6.54
N PRO A 128 2.73 16.72 -5.60
CA PRO A 128 1.33 16.85 -5.94
C PRO A 128 1.01 18.27 -6.45
N PRO A 129 0.23 18.41 -7.53
CA PRO A 129 -0.36 19.70 -7.89
C PRO A 129 -1.21 20.28 -6.75
N LEU A 130 -1.30 21.61 -6.66
CA LEU A 130 -2.04 22.30 -5.57
C LEU A 130 -3.51 21.87 -5.48
N TRP A 131 -4.16 21.63 -6.62
CA TRP A 131 -5.55 21.18 -6.64
C TRP A 131 -5.72 19.80 -5.99
N VAL A 132 -4.73 18.90 -6.09
CA VAL A 132 -4.75 17.59 -5.43
C VAL A 132 -4.72 17.77 -3.91
N GLN A 133 -3.91 18.71 -3.41
CA GLN A 133 -3.89 19.03 -1.98
C GLN A 133 -5.22 19.58 -1.48
N GLY A 134 -5.87 20.44 -2.27
CA GLY A 134 -7.22 20.95 -1.96
C GLY A 134 -8.27 19.83 -1.89
N VAL A 135 -8.26 18.90 -2.85
CA VAL A 135 -9.14 17.72 -2.84
C VAL A 135 -8.88 16.85 -1.63
N LEU A 136 -7.61 16.57 -1.30
CA LEU A 136 -7.26 15.79 -0.11
C LEU A 136 -7.78 16.42 1.18
N ALA A 137 -7.70 17.74 1.32
CA ALA A 137 -8.20 18.44 2.50
C ALA A 137 -9.73 18.30 2.66
N LEU A 138 -10.47 18.35 1.55
CA LEU A 138 -11.93 18.29 1.54
C LEU A 138 -12.49 16.87 1.67
N PHE A 139 -11.82 15.88 1.08
CA PHE A 139 -12.35 14.52 0.94
C PHE A 139 -11.58 13.44 1.71
N ARG A 140 -10.72 13.83 2.67
CA ARG A 140 -9.89 12.90 3.45
C ARG A 140 -10.65 11.72 4.05
N TYR A 141 -11.88 11.95 4.51
CA TYR A 141 -12.70 10.94 5.21
C TYR A 141 -13.75 10.28 4.31
N TYR A 142 -13.69 10.53 3.01
CA TYR A 142 -14.65 9.97 2.08
C TYR A 142 -14.18 8.63 1.48
N PHE A 143 -12.86 8.44 1.38
CA PHE A 143 -12.20 7.33 0.71
C PHE A 143 -11.47 6.43 1.71
#